data_AF-A0A842UCE7-F1
#
_entry.id   AF-A0A842UCE7-F1
#
_cell.length_a   1.000
_cell.length_b   1.000
_cell.length_c   1.000
_cell.angle_alpha   90.00
_cell.angle_beta   90.00
_cell.angle_gamma   90.00
#
_symmetry.space_group_name_H-M   'P 1'
#
loop_
_entity.id
_entity.type
_entity.pdbx_description
1 polymer ?
#
loop_
_entity_poly.entity_id
_entity_poly.type
_entity_poly.pdbx_seq_one_letter_code
_entity_poly.pdbx_strand_id
1 'polypeptide(L)'
;MAKKRYRISRKELEKERIREERMYKGSNNFLGRFLYIVFALLIVGIFAGGYFYFFIYSPAFVEKPVIEKPVIADEEEFEVTEEQVEYIANEAGGYKLRSHPVTKEKPVIEFFITNFRDTYTLTVDDHNLTAVEGSAINPDVRLSGTKEVFRQLLDSKDFEKDIRRLVRWRDIEVEILADKSILVMKGYKSLYDALEGDGEDIEEQQGAGQATGFFEVGSHAGISSLGFMATVNKLFLAGFMCLFIAAFALGYNMHEKHK
;
A
#
# COMPACT_ATOMS: atom_id res chain seq x y z
N MET A 1 5.95 -3.85 -80.95
CA MET A 1 5.33 -4.54 -79.79
C MET A 1 3.91 -4.02 -79.59
N ALA A 2 2.90 -4.83 -79.90
CA ALA A 2 1.49 -4.41 -79.88
C ALA A 2 0.88 -4.52 -78.46
N LYS A 3 0.40 -3.39 -77.93
CA LYS A 3 -0.21 -3.28 -76.61
C LYS A 3 -1.65 -3.84 -76.67
N LYS A 4 -1.87 -5.09 -76.23
CA LYS A 4 -3.20 -5.69 -76.08
C LYS A 4 -4.02 -4.85 -75.09
N ARG A 5 -5.03 -4.11 -75.57
CA ARG A 5 -6.01 -3.42 -74.73
C ARG A 5 -7.09 -4.42 -74.33
N TYR A 6 -7.07 -4.91 -73.10
CA TYR A 6 -8.18 -5.66 -72.53
C TYR A 6 -9.38 -4.71 -72.38
N ARG A 7 -10.46 -4.97 -73.13
CA ARG A 7 -11.77 -4.32 -72.91
C ARG A 7 -12.45 -5.08 -71.78
N ILE A 8 -12.12 -4.72 -70.54
CA ILE A 8 -12.89 -5.16 -69.38
C ILE A 8 -14.32 -4.60 -69.54
N SER A 9 -15.31 -5.47 -69.41
CA SER A 9 -16.72 -5.08 -69.54
C SER A 9 -17.08 -4.12 -68.41
N ARG A 10 -17.83 -3.04 -68.70
CA ARG A 10 -18.29 -2.09 -67.64
C ARG A 10 -18.97 -2.81 -66.46
N LYS A 11 -19.60 -3.96 -66.70
CA LYS A 11 -20.25 -4.79 -65.68
C LYS A 11 -19.27 -5.48 -64.73
N GLU A 12 -18.06 -5.80 -65.18
CA GLU A 12 -17.03 -6.41 -64.32
C GLU A 12 -16.40 -5.36 -63.40
N LEU A 13 -16.12 -4.16 -63.94
CA LEU A 13 -15.68 -3.00 -63.16
C LEU A 13 -16.68 -2.61 -62.06
N GLU A 14 -17.97 -2.68 -62.36
CA GLU A 14 -19.02 -2.38 -61.37
C GLU A 14 -19.13 -3.45 -60.28
N LYS A 15 -18.95 -4.73 -60.63
CA LYS A 15 -18.88 -5.82 -59.64
C LYS A 15 -17.65 -5.72 -58.75
N GLU A 16 -16.49 -5.35 -59.32
CA GLU A 16 -15.26 -5.15 -58.54
C GLU A 16 -15.42 -3.97 -57.56
N ARG A 17 -15.97 -2.83 -58.00
CA ARG A 17 -16.28 -1.71 -57.11
C ARG A 17 -17.22 -2.09 -55.95
N ILE A 18 -18.28 -2.84 -56.23
CA ILE A 18 -19.21 -3.31 -55.18
C ILE A 18 -18.52 -4.28 -54.21
N ARG A 19 -17.56 -5.08 -54.69
CA ARG A 19 -16.78 -6.00 -53.85
C ARG A 19 -15.82 -5.25 -52.95
N GLU A 20 -15.13 -4.23 -53.47
CA GLU A 20 -14.25 -3.35 -52.70
C GLU A 20 -15.01 -2.55 -51.65
N GLU A 21 -16.16 -1.97 -52.02
CA GLU A 21 -17.01 -1.22 -51.07
C GLU A 21 -17.54 -2.11 -49.94
N ARG A 22 -17.88 -3.38 -50.22
CA ARG A 22 -18.29 -4.32 -49.16
C ARG A 22 -17.14 -4.75 -48.26
N MET A 23 -15.94 -4.93 -48.79
CA MET A 23 -14.77 -5.26 -47.96
C MET A 23 -14.38 -4.09 -47.05
N TYR A 24 -14.43 -2.86 -47.55
CA TYR A 24 -14.09 -1.68 -46.76
C TYR A 24 -15.10 -1.40 -45.64
N LYS A 25 -16.41 -1.59 -45.91
CA LYS A 25 -17.47 -1.29 -44.94
C LYS A 25 -17.64 -2.34 -43.83
N GLY A 26 -17.19 -3.58 -44.06
CA GLY A 26 -17.29 -4.67 -43.08
C GLY A 26 -16.18 -4.67 -42.01
N SER A 27 -14.97 -4.20 -42.36
CA SER A 27 -13.79 -4.32 -41.49
C SER A 27 -13.74 -3.29 -40.35
N ASN A 28 -14.26 -2.08 -40.56
CA ASN A 28 -14.07 -0.97 -39.61
C ASN A 28 -14.89 -1.13 -38.31
N ASN A 29 -15.98 -1.90 -38.34
CA ASN A 29 -16.82 -2.10 -37.16
C ASN A 29 -16.24 -3.12 -36.17
N PHE A 30 -15.42 -4.07 -36.64
CA PHE A 30 -14.85 -5.10 -35.77
C PHE A 30 -13.71 -4.54 -34.91
N LEU A 31 -12.76 -3.84 -35.53
CA LEU A 31 -11.61 -3.28 -34.82
C LEU A 31 -12.03 -2.24 -33.77
N GLY A 32 -13.00 -1.37 -34.11
CA GLY A 32 -13.53 -0.38 -33.17
C GLY A 32 -14.20 -1.03 -31.95
N ARG A 33 -15.00 -2.08 -32.14
CA ARG A 33 -15.62 -2.83 -31.03
C ARG A 33 -14.59 -3.54 -30.16
N PHE A 34 -13.57 -4.14 -30.77
CA PHE A 34 -12.50 -4.81 -30.03
C PHE A 34 -11.71 -3.81 -29.16
N LEU A 35 -11.27 -2.69 -29.74
CA LEU A 35 -10.57 -1.63 -28.99
C LEU A 35 -11.43 -1.06 -27.86
N TYR A 36 -12.73 -0.87 -28.10
CA TYR A 36 -13.66 -0.44 -27.07
C TYR A 36 -13.73 -1.44 -25.90
N ILE A 37 -13.82 -2.74 -26.17
CA ILE A 37 -13.85 -3.78 -25.13
C ILE A 37 -12.54 -3.77 -24.32
N VAL A 38 -11.39 -3.71 -24.99
CA VAL A 38 -10.08 -3.65 -24.31
C VAL A 38 -9.98 -2.41 -23.43
N PHE A 39 -10.41 -1.25 -23.93
CA PHE A 39 -10.42 -0.01 -23.18
C PHE A 39 -11.36 -0.07 -21.97
N ALA A 40 -12.56 -0.64 -22.13
CA ALA A 40 -13.50 -0.84 -21.04
C ALA A 40 -12.93 -1.77 -19.95
N LEU A 41 -12.28 -2.88 -20.33
CA LEU A 41 -11.62 -3.79 -19.38
C LEU A 41 -10.48 -3.10 -18.64
N LEU A 42 -9.71 -2.26 -19.33
CA LEU A 42 -8.63 -1.50 -18.72
C LEU A 42 -9.17 -0.51 -17.69
N ILE A 43 -10.22 0.23 -18.03
CA ILE A 43 -10.92 1.13 -17.09
C ILE A 43 -11.38 0.35 -15.85
N VAL A 44 -12.06 -0.78 -16.03
CA VAL A 44 -12.50 -1.62 -14.91
C VAL A 44 -11.32 -2.09 -14.06
N GLY A 45 -10.20 -2.46 -14.67
CA GLY A 45 -8.97 -2.83 -13.97
C GLY A 45 -8.38 -1.68 -13.15
N ILE A 46 -8.37 -0.45 -13.66
CA ILE A 46 -7.91 0.74 -12.91
C ILE A 46 -8.83 1.02 -11.73
N PHE A 47 -10.15 1.00 -11.93
CA PHE A 47 -11.10 1.26 -10.84
C PHE A 47 -11.05 0.15 -9.78
N ALA A 48 -10.96 -1.12 -10.19
CA ALA A 48 -10.78 -2.23 -9.26
C ALA A 48 -9.45 -2.11 -8.51
N GLY A 49 -8.34 -1.84 -9.20
CA GLY A 49 -7.02 -1.66 -8.57
C GLY A 49 -6.99 -0.48 -7.61
N GLY A 50 -7.58 0.66 -8.00
CA GLY A 50 -7.73 1.84 -7.13
C GLY A 50 -8.60 1.54 -5.92
N TYR A 51 -9.73 0.86 -6.09
CA TYR A 51 -10.57 0.43 -4.97
C TYR A 51 -9.79 -0.48 -4.00
N PHE A 52 -9.11 -1.50 -4.52
CA PHE A 52 -8.24 -2.35 -3.70
C PHE A 52 -7.14 -1.55 -3.01
N TYR A 53 -6.53 -0.57 -3.67
CA TYR A 53 -5.48 0.24 -3.08
C TYR A 53 -5.98 1.12 -1.93
N PHE A 54 -7.04 1.91 -2.16
CA PHE A 54 -7.53 2.88 -1.18
C PHE A 54 -8.33 2.25 -0.04
N PHE A 55 -9.04 1.15 -0.30
CA PHE A 55 -9.86 0.49 0.74
C PHE A 55 -9.15 -0.68 1.40
N ILE A 56 -8.19 -1.32 0.71
CA ILE A 56 -7.40 -2.42 1.26
C ILE A 56 -6.00 -1.90 1.64
N TYR A 57 -5.13 -1.51 0.72
CA TYR A 57 -3.74 -1.25 1.11
C TYR A 57 -3.50 -0.03 2.01
N SER A 58 -4.20 1.07 1.76
CA SER A 58 -3.96 2.34 2.46
C SER A 58 -5.29 2.93 2.93
N PRO A 59 -5.80 2.54 4.11
CA PRO A 59 -6.97 3.16 4.71
C PRO A 59 -6.65 4.60 5.14
N ALA A 60 -6.49 5.49 4.16
CA ALA A 60 -6.17 6.90 4.36
C ALA A 60 -7.34 7.67 5.00
N PHE A 61 -8.51 7.03 5.12
CA PHE A 61 -9.76 7.65 5.52
C PHE A 61 -10.32 7.13 6.85
N VAL A 62 -9.54 6.39 7.63
CA VAL A 62 -9.97 6.00 8.98
C VAL A 62 -9.62 7.15 9.91
N GLU A 63 -10.65 7.80 10.46
CA GLU A 63 -10.47 8.83 11.48
C GLU A 63 -9.93 8.19 12.76
N LYS A 64 -8.93 8.83 13.36
CA LYS A 64 -8.36 8.39 14.63
C LYS A 64 -9.42 8.49 15.73
N PRO A 65 -9.75 7.40 16.45
CA PRO A 65 -10.65 7.49 17.57
C PRO A 65 -10.02 8.34 18.67
N VAL A 66 -10.83 9.23 19.26
CA VAL A 66 -10.41 10.07 20.37
C VAL A 66 -10.45 9.22 21.63
N ILE A 67 -9.27 8.76 22.06
CA ILE A 67 -9.07 8.09 23.35
C ILE A 67 -8.48 9.14 24.30
N GLU A 68 -9.11 9.33 25.45
CA GLU A 68 -8.59 10.24 26.47
C GLU A 68 -7.26 9.69 27.00
N LYS A 69 -6.26 10.56 27.14
CA LYS A 69 -4.97 10.17 27.69
C LYS A 69 -5.18 9.69 29.13
N PRO A 70 -4.80 8.45 29.47
CA PRO A 70 -5.00 7.93 30.82
C PRO A 70 -4.16 8.70 31.83
N VAL A 71 -4.70 8.86 33.04
CA VAL A 71 -4.00 9.53 34.14
C VAL A 71 -2.99 8.56 34.72
N ILE A 72 -1.73 8.98 34.77
CA ILE A 72 -0.67 8.24 35.46
C ILE A 72 -0.81 8.56 36.95
N ALA A 73 -1.33 7.59 37.73
CA ALA A 73 -1.37 7.70 39.18
C ALA A 73 0.06 7.53 39.75
N ASP A 74 0.48 8.51 40.56
CA ASP A 74 1.71 8.61 41.36
C ASP A 74 3.04 8.06 40.76
N GLU A 75 4.09 8.88 40.83
CA GLU A 75 5.36 8.56 40.17
C GLU A 75 6.06 7.30 40.69
N GLU A 76 5.75 6.84 41.91
CA GLU A 76 6.44 5.75 42.60
C GLU A 76 5.89 4.36 42.26
N GLU A 77 4.63 4.24 41.81
CA GLU A 77 3.95 2.95 41.56
C GLU A 77 3.23 2.92 40.20
N PHE A 78 3.88 3.40 39.14
CA PHE A 78 3.27 3.49 37.81
C PHE A 78 2.81 2.12 37.25
N GLU A 79 1.65 1.54 37.50
CA GLU A 79 1.30 0.25 36.86
C GLU A 79 0.85 0.42 35.40
N VAL A 80 1.27 -0.49 34.50
CA VAL A 80 0.79 -0.46 33.11
C VAL A 80 -0.64 -1.00 33.09
N THR A 81 -1.59 -0.26 32.52
CA THR A 81 -2.99 -0.69 32.44
C THR A 81 -3.42 -0.98 31.00
N GLU A 82 -4.50 -1.73 30.83
CA GLU A 82 -5.10 -2.00 29.51
C GLU A 82 -5.40 -0.70 28.74
N GLU A 83 -5.96 0.31 29.42
CA GLU A 83 -6.28 1.63 28.87
C GLU A 83 -5.03 2.37 28.37
N GLN A 84 -3.90 2.24 29.10
CA GLN A 84 -2.62 2.80 28.67
C GLN A 84 -2.07 2.09 27.43
N VAL A 85 -2.21 0.77 27.36
CA VAL A 85 -1.83 -0.01 26.18
C VAL A 85 -2.69 0.36 24.97
N GLU A 86 -4.01 0.50 25.15
CA GLU A 86 -4.92 0.98 24.10
C GLU A 86 -4.54 2.38 23.61
N TYR A 87 -4.25 3.30 24.53
CA TYR A 87 -3.83 4.65 24.20
C TYR A 87 -2.52 4.64 23.39
N ILE A 88 -1.48 3.95 23.86
CA ILE A 88 -0.19 3.82 23.16
C ILE A 88 -0.40 3.21 21.77
N ALA A 89 -1.18 2.14 21.66
CA ALA A 89 -1.48 1.49 20.39
C ALA A 89 -2.24 2.42 19.43
N ASN A 90 -3.21 3.17 19.94
CA ASN A 90 -3.96 4.16 19.16
C ASN A 90 -3.06 5.28 18.64
N GLU A 91 -2.20 5.82 19.49
CA GLU A 91 -1.21 6.83 19.13
C GLU A 91 -0.20 6.30 18.09
N ALA A 92 0.21 5.04 18.20
CA ALA A 92 1.05 4.36 17.22
C ALA A 92 0.33 4.06 15.88
N GLY A 93 -0.98 4.29 15.79
CA GLY A 93 -1.76 4.06 14.57
C GLY A 93 -2.42 2.68 14.48
N GLY A 94 -2.54 1.95 15.59
CA GLY A 94 -3.22 0.65 15.67
C GLY A 94 -4.67 0.67 15.18
N TYR A 95 -5.37 1.81 15.29
CA TYR A 95 -6.73 1.99 14.75
C TYR A 95 -6.80 1.82 13.23
N LYS A 96 -5.69 1.99 12.50
CA LYS A 96 -5.64 1.79 11.04
C LYS A 96 -5.64 0.31 10.65
N LEU A 97 -5.41 -0.59 11.60
CA LEU A 97 -5.46 -2.02 11.37
C LEU A 97 -6.89 -2.49 11.15
N ARG A 98 -7.04 -3.61 10.46
CA ARG A 98 -8.36 -4.22 10.21
C ARG A 98 -8.28 -5.73 10.11
N SER A 99 -9.43 -6.36 10.25
CA SER A 99 -9.59 -7.79 10.01
C SER A 99 -9.14 -8.18 8.60
N HIS A 100 -8.52 -9.36 8.51
CA HIS A 100 -8.06 -9.90 7.24
C HIS A 100 -9.25 -10.01 6.26
N PRO A 101 -9.14 -9.50 5.03
CA PRO A 101 -10.30 -9.32 4.15
C PRO A 101 -10.99 -10.65 3.78
N VAL A 102 -10.23 -11.73 3.69
CA VAL A 102 -10.72 -13.09 3.36
C VAL A 102 -11.13 -13.88 4.60
N THR A 103 -10.20 -14.18 5.51
CA THR A 103 -10.43 -15.01 6.71
C THR A 103 -11.25 -14.32 7.80
N LYS A 104 -11.37 -12.99 7.77
CA LYS A 104 -11.99 -12.16 8.81
C LYS A 104 -11.29 -12.23 10.17
N GLU A 105 -10.07 -12.76 10.20
CA GLU A 105 -9.24 -12.82 11.40
C GLU A 105 -8.79 -11.42 11.82
N LYS A 106 -8.96 -11.10 13.10
CA LYS A 106 -8.63 -9.79 13.66
C LYS A 106 -7.11 -9.59 13.79
N PRO A 107 -6.60 -8.36 13.72
CA PRO A 107 -5.24 -8.03 14.14
C PRO A 107 -5.06 -8.29 15.64
N VAL A 108 -3.94 -8.89 16.00
CA VAL A 108 -3.56 -9.15 17.39
C VAL A 108 -2.14 -8.67 17.62
N ILE A 109 -1.96 -7.74 18.56
CA ILE A 109 -0.65 -7.23 18.98
C ILE A 109 -0.44 -7.64 20.43
N GLU A 110 0.73 -8.21 20.74
CA GLU A 110 1.11 -8.49 22.12
C GLU A 110 2.10 -7.44 22.61
N PHE A 111 1.83 -6.84 23.76
CA PHE A 111 2.77 -5.98 24.46
C PHE A 111 3.41 -6.77 25.60
N PHE A 112 4.73 -6.84 25.62
CA PHE A 112 5.49 -7.58 26.62
C PHE A 112 6.35 -6.62 27.47
N ILE A 113 6.00 -6.48 28.74
CA ILE A 113 6.68 -5.59 29.68
C ILE A 113 7.81 -6.37 30.37
N THR A 114 9.04 -6.18 29.91
CA THR A 114 10.16 -7.10 30.18
C THR A 114 10.56 -7.20 31.65
N ASN A 115 10.42 -6.12 32.42
CA ASN A 115 10.86 -6.06 33.81
C ASN A 115 9.92 -6.79 34.79
N PHE A 116 8.61 -6.79 34.52
CA PHE A 116 7.61 -7.48 35.35
C PHE A 116 7.09 -8.77 34.73
N ARG A 117 7.38 -8.99 33.44
CA ARG A 117 6.86 -10.08 32.61
C ARG A 117 5.34 -10.02 32.42
N ASP A 118 4.77 -8.83 32.54
CA ASP A 118 3.38 -8.60 32.23
C ASP A 118 3.18 -8.62 30.71
N THR A 119 2.06 -9.18 30.30
CA THR A 119 1.68 -9.30 28.89
C THR A 119 0.31 -8.70 28.72
N TYR A 120 0.12 -7.93 27.65
CA TYR A 120 -1.18 -7.42 27.26
C TYR A 120 -1.44 -7.82 25.82
N THR A 121 -2.64 -8.35 25.58
CA THR A 121 -3.13 -8.68 24.26
C THR A 121 -4.04 -7.57 23.78
N LEU A 122 -3.62 -6.89 22.72
CA LEU A 122 -4.41 -5.90 22.03
C LEU A 122 -5.05 -6.53 20.79
N THR A 123 -6.37 -6.44 20.70
CA THR A 123 -7.14 -6.84 19.52
C THR A 123 -7.75 -5.62 18.85
N VAL A 124 -7.84 -5.64 17.52
CA VAL A 124 -8.48 -4.56 16.76
C VAL A 124 -9.74 -5.10 16.07
N ASP A 125 -10.89 -4.51 16.39
CA ASP A 125 -12.18 -4.86 15.80
C ASP A 125 -12.86 -3.62 15.22
N ASP A 126 -13.00 -3.60 13.89
CA ASP A 126 -13.56 -2.46 13.14
C ASP A 126 -12.99 -1.12 13.59
N HIS A 127 -11.66 -1.03 13.66
CA HIS A 127 -10.88 0.14 14.08
C HIS A 127 -10.96 0.50 15.57
N ASN A 128 -11.73 -0.24 16.36
CA ASN A 128 -11.72 -0.12 17.82
C ASN A 128 -10.65 -1.03 18.39
N LEU A 129 -9.85 -0.49 19.31
CA LEU A 129 -8.83 -1.26 20.00
C LEU A 129 -9.39 -1.76 21.33
N THR A 130 -9.05 -2.98 21.70
CA THR A 130 -9.37 -3.53 23.01
C THR A 130 -8.16 -4.28 23.52
N ALA A 131 -7.59 -3.81 24.62
CA ALA A 131 -6.52 -4.48 25.34
C ALA A 131 -7.11 -5.35 26.44
N VAL A 132 -6.48 -6.50 26.67
CA VAL A 132 -6.78 -7.39 27.79
C VAL A 132 -5.46 -7.86 28.38
N GLU A 133 -5.34 -7.86 29.70
CA GLU A 133 -4.20 -8.46 30.38
C GLU A 133 -4.13 -9.96 30.06
N GLY A 134 -2.94 -10.41 29.63
CA GLY A 134 -2.67 -11.78 29.23
C GLY A 134 -1.91 -11.89 27.91
N SER A 135 -1.36 -13.08 27.67
CA SER A 135 -0.61 -13.40 26.47
C SER A 135 -1.51 -13.93 25.36
N ALA A 136 -1.24 -13.52 24.13
CA ALA A 136 -1.95 -13.99 22.96
C ALA A 136 -1.39 -15.34 22.51
N ILE A 137 -2.27 -16.25 22.10
CA ILE A 137 -1.84 -17.58 21.62
C ILE A 137 -1.02 -17.46 20.32
N ASN A 138 -1.47 -16.61 19.39
CA ASN A 138 -0.81 -16.37 18.11
C ASN A 138 -0.86 -14.85 17.80
N PRO A 139 0.01 -14.04 18.40
CA PRO A 139 0.08 -12.62 18.07
C PRO A 139 0.62 -12.44 16.65
N ASP A 140 0.18 -11.39 15.96
CA ASP A 140 0.74 -11.02 14.66
C ASP A 140 2.11 -10.33 14.82
N VAL A 141 2.21 -9.48 15.85
CA VAL A 141 3.39 -8.69 16.22
C VAL A 141 3.50 -8.66 17.73
N ARG A 142 4.72 -8.73 18.26
CA ARG A 142 5.03 -8.48 19.66
C ARG A 142 5.88 -7.23 19.82
N LEU A 143 5.46 -6.33 20.70
CA LEU A 143 6.19 -5.13 21.11
C LEU A 143 6.74 -5.35 22.52
N SER A 144 8.05 -5.41 22.67
CA SER A 144 8.70 -5.64 23.96
C SER A 144 9.42 -4.38 24.43
N GLY A 145 9.31 -4.05 25.71
CA GLY A 145 10.02 -2.91 26.31
C GLY A 145 9.88 -2.90 27.83
N THR A 146 10.61 -2.01 28.50
CA THR A 146 10.47 -1.86 29.96
C THR A 146 9.34 -0.91 30.30
N LYS A 147 8.79 -1.05 31.50
CA LYS A 147 7.80 -0.12 32.07
C LYS A 147 8.16 1.36 31.92
N GLU A 148 9.43 1.72 32.09
CA GLU A 148 9.92 3.10 32.00
C GLU A 148 9.80 3.64 30.57
N VAL A 149 10.01 2.78 29.57
CA VAL A 149 9.85 3.11 28.14
C VAL A 149 8.38 3.38 27.82
N PHE A 150 7.46 2.58 28.36
CA PHE A 150 6.02 2.79 28.21
C PHE A 150 5.56 4.08 28.88
N ARG A 151 6.07 4.37 30.09
CA ARG A 151 5.84 5.64 30.77
C ARG A 151 6.30 6.82 29.92
N GLN A 152 7.51 6.72 29.35
CA GLN A 152 8.06 7.75 28.47
C GLN A 152 7.17 8.01 27.24
N LEU A 153 6.59 6.96 26.65
CA LEU A 153 5.63 7.09 25.56
C LEU A 153 4.35 7.78 26.00
N LEU A 154 3.79 7.40 27.15
CA LEU A 154 2.61 8.07 27.71
C LEU A 154 2.87 9.54 27.98
N ASP A 155 4.03 9.90 28.52
CA ASP A 155 4.39 11.29 28.83
C ASP A 155 4.82 12.12 27.61
N SER A 156 4.96 11.49 26.44
CA SER A 156 5.42 12.16 25.24
C SER A 156 4.47 13.26 24.77
N LYS A 157 5.04 14.37 24.32
CA LYS A 157 4.32 15.45 23.62
C LYS A 157 4.28 15.22 22.10
N ASP A 158 5.24 14.44 21.59
CA ASP A 158 5.44 14.14 20.18
C ASP A 158 5.66 12.62 20.06
N PHE A 159 4.55 11.89 20.19
CA PHE A 159 4.55 10.44 20.32
C PHE A 159 5.24 9.76 19.13
N GLU A 160 4.98 10.23 17.91
CA GLU A 160 5.55 9.67 16.67
C GLU A 160 7.09 9.78 16.66
N LYS A 161 7.63 10.93 17.08
CA LYS A 161 9.07 11.10 17.17
C LYS A 161 9.69 10.23 18.26
N ASP A 162 9.06 10.13 19.42
CA ASP A 162 9.59 9.37 20.55
C ASP A 162 9.54 7.86 20.32
N ILE A 163 8.45 7.33 19.76
CA ILE A 163 8.36 5.89 19.46
C ILE A 163 9.39 5.47 18.40
N ARG A 164 9.59 6.27 17.35
CA ARG A 164 10.65 6.05 16.34
C ARG A 164 12.04 6.02 16.97
N ARG A 165 12.32 6.96 17.89
CA ARG A 165 13.59 7.02 18.62
C ARG A 165 13.80 5.77 19.47
N LEU A 166 12.79 5.35 20.23
CA LEU A 166 12.85 4.19 21.12
C LEU A 166 13.02 2.87 20.36
N VAL A 167 12.33 2.71 19.23
CA VAL A 167 12.54 1.55 18.34
C VAL A 167 13.96 1.56 17.74
N ARG A 168 14.43 2.72 17.26
CA ARG A 168 15.78 2.86 16.68
C ARG A 168 16.88 2.52 17.68
N TRP A 169 16.69 2.88 18.95
CA TRP A 169 17.65 2.57 20.03
C TRP A 169 17.48 1.18 20.63
N ARG A 170 16.51 0.39 20.15
CA ARG A 170 16.15 -0.94 20.69
C ARG A 170 15.69 -0.91 22.15
N ASP A 171 15.18 0.23 22.61
CA ASP A 171 14.44 0.33 23.87
C ASP A 171 13.04 -0.30 23.73
N ILE A 172 12.51 -0.30 22.50
CA ILE A 172 11.35 -1.10 22.08
C ILE A 172 11.80 -2.08 21.00
N GLU A 173 11.59 -3.37 21.24
CA GLU A 173 11.83 -4.43 20.27
C GLU A 173 10.50 -4.81 19.57
N VAL A 174 10.53 -4.85 18.25
CA VAL A 174 9.38 -5.23 17.41
C VAL A 174 9.67 -6.61 16.82
N GLU A 175 8.99 -7.63 17.32
CA GLU A 175 9.09 -9.00 16.83
C GLU A 175 7.91 -9.33 15.89
N ILE A 176 8.23 -9.76 14.67
CA ILE A 176 7.24 -10.10 13.63
C ILE A 176 6.95 -11.59 13.70
N LEU A 177 5.74 -11.96 14.12
CA LEU A 177 5.35 -13.36 14.37
C LEU A 177 4.46 -13.94 13.27
N ALA A 178 3.63 -13.11 12.62
CA ALA A 178 2.83 -13.53 11.47
C ALA A 178 3.55 -13.35 10.13
N ASP A 179 3.06 -14.04 9.10
CA ASP A 179 3.56 -13.91 7.73
C ASP A 179 3.39 -12.48 7.20
N LYS A 180 4.39 -12.00 6.44
CA LYS A 180 4.38 -10.66 5.83
C LYS A 180 3.12 -10.38 5.00
N SER A 181 2.61 -11.39 4.29
CA SER A 181 1.37 -11.26 3.50
C SER A 181 0.14 -11.01 4.38
N ILE A 182 0.05 -11.69 5.52
CA ILE A 182 -1.05 -11.51 6.50
C ILE A 182 -0.96 -10.11 7.11
N LEU A 183 0.22 -9.68 7.50
CA LEU A 183 0.45 -8.35 8.07
C LEU A 183 0.05 -7.22 7.11
N VAL A 184 0.42 -7.35 5.84
CA VAL A 184 0.03 -6.38 4.80
C VAL A 184 -1.49 -6.38 4.61
N MET A 185 -2.13 -7.56 4.56
CA MET A 185 -3.58 -7.68 4.43
C MET A 185 -4.34 -7.05 5.61
N LYS A 186 -3.82 -7.21 6.83
CA LYS A 186 -4.33 -6.63 8.09
C LYS A 186 -3.96 -5.15 8.29
N GLY A 187 -3.13 -4.56 7.42
CA GLY A 187 -2.82 -3.12 7.41
C GLY A 187 -1.60 -2.69 8.23
N TYR A 188 -0.79 -3.63 8.72
CA TYR A 188 0.40 -3.36 9.56
C TYR A 188 1.48 -2.53 8.87
N LYS A 189 1.47 -2.42 7.54
CA LYS A 189 2.42 -1.57 6.81
C LYS A 189 2.44 -0.14 7.36
N SER A 190 1.26 0.42 7.67
CA SER A 190 1.16 1.78 8.21
C SER A 190 1.81 1.93 9.59
N LEU A 191 1.77 0.88 10.42
CA LEU A 191 2.47 0.83 11.69
C LEU A 191 3.98 0.75 11.46
N TYR A 192 4.45 -0.12 10.57
CA TYR A 192 5.89 -0.22 10.25
C TYR A 192 6.45 1.09 9.70
N ASP A 193 5.76 1.72 8.74
CA ASP A 193 6.17 2.99 8.16
C ASP A 193 6.28 4.07 9.27
N ALA A 194 5.35 4.07 10.24
CA ALA A 194 5.36 4.99 11.37
C ALA A 194 6.53 4.72 12.36
N LEU A 195 6.98 3.46 12.49
CA LEU A 195 8.05 3.07 13.42
C LEU A 195 9.45 3.19 12.81
N GLU A 196 9.65 2.79 11.55
CA GLU A 196 10.95 2.88 10.86
C GLU A 196 11.27 4.34 10.48
N GLY A 197 10.23 5.13 10.21
CA GLY A 197 10.36 6.46 9.64
C GLY A 197 10.84 6.42 8.20
N ASP A 198 10.50 7.48 7.49
CA ASP A 198 10.92 7.80 6.13
C ASP A 198 12.46 7.84 6.17
N GLY A 199 13.13 6.79 5.70
CA GLY A 199 14.59 6.62 5.80
C GLY A 199 15.44 7.66 5.03
N GLU A 200 14.93 8.87 4.80
CA GLU A 200 15.55 9.91 3.98
C GLU A 200 16.44 10.89 4.77
N ASP A 201 16.37 10.95 6.11
CA ASP A 201 17.05 12.01 6.87
C ASP A 201 18.33 11.59 7.65
N ILE A 202 18.90 10.42 7.37
CA ILE A 202 20.15 9.97 8.03
C ILE A 202 21.33 9.98 7.05
N GLU A 203 21.65 11.14 6.47
CA GLU A 203 22.95 11.34 5.81
C GLU A 203 23.83 12.44 6.42
N GLU A 204 23.37 13.24 7.40
CA GLU A 204 24.11 14.46 7.76
C GLU A 204 24.31 14.72 9.27
N GLN A 205 24.56 13.70 10.09
CA GLN A 205 25.13 13.91 11.45
C GLN A 205 26.18 12.91 11.93
N GLN A 206 26.75 12.05 11.06
CA GLN A 206 27.98 11.33 11.40
C GLN A 206 29.23 12.16 11.08
N GLY A 207 29.30 13.35 11.69
CA GLY A 207 30.54 14.09 11.86
C GLY A 207 31.25 13.61 13.13
N ALA A 208 32.20 12.70 12.94
CA ALA A 208 33.28 12.32 13.87
C ALA A 208 32.90 11.56 15.16
N GLY A 209 33.26 10.27 15.20
CA GLY A 209 33.84 9.70 16.42
C GLY A 209 33.45 8.27 16.79
N GLN A 210 34.28 7.33 16.29
CA GLN A 210 34.65 6.04 16.89
C GLN A 210 33.70 4.83 16.81
N ALA A 211 34.16 3.92 15.95
CA ALA A 211 33.81 2.53 15.81
C ALA A 211 33.78 1.73 17.12
N THR A 212 32.71 0.94 17.28
CA THR A 212 32.81 -0.43 17.81
C THR A 212 31.86 -1.34 17.03
N GLY A 213 32.30 -2.58 16.82
CA GLY A 213 31.86 -3.48 15.76
C GLY A 213 30.38 -3.84 15.80
N PHE A 214 29.75 -3.68 14.64
CA PHE A 214 28.36 -4.04 14.43
C PHE A 214 28.27 -5.33 13.61
N PHE A 215 27.46 -6.25 14.11
CA PHE A 215 27.14 -7.53 13.50
C PHE A 215 26.40 -7.29 12.19
N GLU A 216 26.95 -7.80 11.09
CA GLU A 216 26.38 -7.72 9.75
C GLU A 216 25.16 -8.66 9.67
N VAL A 217 23.98 -8.15 10.03
CA VAL A 217 22.71 -8.79 9.66
C VAL A 217 22.49 -8.46 8.19
N GLY A 218 22.51 -9.49 7.35
CA GLY A 218 22.48 -9.42 5.89
C GLY A 218 21.52 -8.36 5.34
N SER A 219 22.10 -7.24 4.93
CA SER A 219 21.49 -6.25 4.05
C SER A 219 21.23 -6.89 2.70
N HIS A 220 20.06 -7.49 2.54
CA HIS A 220 19.51 -7.68 1.20
C HIS A 220 19.20 -6.30 0.64
N ALA A 221 19.91 -5.92 -0.42
CA ALA A 221 19.76 -4.68 -1.17
C ALA A 221 18.28 -4.25 -1.24
N GLY A 222 17.91 -3.34 -0.32
CA GLY A 222 16.60 -2.77 -0.23
C GLY A 222 16.41 -1.84 -1.41
N ILE A 223 15.80 -2.34 -2.48
CA ILE A 223 15.12 -1.48 -3.43
C ILE A 223 14.03 -0.80 -2.61
N SER A 224 14.23 0.47 -2.22
CA SER A 224 13.25 1.22 -1.45
C SER A 224 11.90 1.11 -2.17
N SER A 225 10.90 0.57 -1.48
CA SER A 225 9.59 0.31 -2.10
C SER A 225 8.98 1.59 -2.67
N LEU A 226 9.33 2.75 -2.12
CA LEU A 226 8.97 4.07 -2.67
C LEU A 226 9.64 4.35 -4.02
N GLY A 227 10.94 4.05 -4.18
CA GLY A 227 11.66 4.21 -5.45
C GLY A 227 11.12 3.29 -6.55
N PHE A 228 10.79 2.04 -6.20
CA PHE A 228 10.17 1.12 -7.13
C PHE A 228 8.74 1.57 -7.50
N MET A 229 7.92 1.97 -6.52
CA MET A 229 6.55 2.42 -6.76
C MET A 229 6.48 3.71 -7.58
N ALA A 230 7.35 4.69 -7.32
CA ALA A 230 7.41 5.92 -8.11
C ALA A 230 7.82 5.65 -9.57
N THR A 231 8.73 4.69 -9.78
CA THR A 231 9.20 4.33 -11.12
C THR A 231 8.16 3.52 -11.89
N VAL A 232 7.50 2.56 -11.23
CA VAL A 232 6.42 1.76 -11.84
C VAL A 232 5.22 2.64 -12.17
N ASN A 233 4.84 3.58 -11.30
CA ASN A 233 3.73 4.49 -11.58
C ASN A 233 4.02 5.42 -12.76
N LYS A 234 5.25 5.95 -12.86
CA LYS A 234 5.69 6.77 -14.01
C LYS A 234 5.71 5.99 -15.32
N LEU A 235 6.22 4.74 -15.32
CA LEU A 235 6.20 3.89 -16.52
C LEU A 235 4.77 3.51 -16.93
N PHE A 236 3.90 3.24 -15.95
CA PHE A 236 2.49 2.89 -16.21
C PHE A 236 1.73 4.09 -16.79
N LEU A 237 1.91 5.29 -16.22
CA LEU A 237 1.32 6.53 -16.76
C LEU A 237 1.84 6.88 -18.16
N ALA A 238 3.14 6.72 -18.40
CA ALA A 238 3.75 6.98 -19.71
C ALA A 238 3.22 5.99 -20.77
N GLY A 239 3.16 4.69 -20.43
CA GLY A 239 2.59 3.67 -21.30
C GLY A 239 1.11 3.93 -21.61
N PHE A 240 0.33 4.35 -20.61
CA PHE A 240 -1.08 4.68 -20.77
C PHE A 240 -1.31 5.93 -21.64
N MET A 241 -0.51 6.98 -21.43
CA MET A 241 -0.51 8.19 -22.28
C MET A 241 -0.21 7.87 -23.74
N CYS A 242 0.81 7.04 -24.02
CA CYS A 242 1.16 6.65 -25.39
C CYS A 242 0.02 5.85 -26.07
N LEU A 243 -0.60 4.93 -25.34
CA LEU A 243 -1.76 4.18 -25.84
C LEU A 243 -2.96 5.09 -26.10
N PHE A 244 -3.22 6.05 -25.22
CA PHE A 244 -4.32 7.00 -25.37
C PHE A 244 -4.11 7.93 -26.58
N ILE A 245 -2.90 8.48 -26.75
CA ILE A 245 -2.54 9.30 -27.92
C ILE A 245 -2.65 8.50 -29.21
N ALA A 246 -2.17 7.25 -29.23
CA ALA A 246 -2.27 6.38 -30.40
C ALA A 246 -3.74 6.07 -30.75
N ALA A 247 -4.57 5.76 -29.76
CA ALA A 247 -6.00 5.53 -29.96
C ALA A 247 -6.72 6.79 -30.47
N PHE A 248 -6.38 7.96 -29.94
CA PHE A 248 -6.97 9.23 -30.37
C PHE A 248 -6.55 9.60 -31.80
N ALA A 249 -5.26 9.44 -32.13
CA ALA A 249 -4.74 9.67 -33.47
C ALA A 249 -5.37 8.74 -34.51
N LEU A 250 -5.57 7.45 -34.17
CA LEU A 250 -6.26 6.50 -35.04
C LEU A 250 -7.76 6.84 -35.21
N GLY A 251 -8.43 7.27 -34.14
CA GLY A 251 -9.83 7.72 -34.20
C GLY A 251 -10.00 8.97 -35.06
N TYR A 252 -9.13 9.96 -34.92
CA TYR A 252 -9.17 11.21 -35.68
C TYR A 252 -8.99 10.98 -37.19
N ASN A 253 -8.02 10.14 -37.56
CA ASN A 253 -7.72 9.82 -38.95
C ASN A 253 -8.87 9.07 -39.66
N MET A 254 -9.68 8.31 -38.90
CA MET A 254 -10.90 7.69 -39.44
C MET A 254 -12.03 8.69 -39.68
N HIS A 255 -12.14 9.75 -38.86
CA HIS A 255 -13.16 10.78 -39.02
C HIS A 255 -12.87 11.70 -40.23
N GLU A 256 -11.60 11.96 -40.53
CA GLU A 256 -11.20 12.83 -41.64
C GLU A 256 -11.43 12.18 -43.02
N LYS A 257 -11.28 10.85 -43.13
CA LYS A 257 -11.53 10.10 -44.39
C LYS A 257 -13.01 9.99 -44.78
N HIS A 258 -13.93 10.44 -43.92
CA HIS A 258 -15.39 10.39 -44.17
C HIS A 258 -16.02 11.78 -44.40
N LYS A 259 -15.20 12.84 -44.42
CA LYS A 259 -15.57 14.15 -44.98
C LYS A 259 -15.13 14.24 -46.44
#